data_AF-A0A8J2YJV0-F1
#
_entry.id   AF-A0A8J2YJV0-F1
#
_cell.length_a   1.000
_cell.length_b   1.000
_cell.length_c   1.000
_cell.angle_alpha   90.00
_cell.angle_beta   90.00
_cell.angle_gamma   90.00
#
_symmetry.space_group_name_H-M   'P 1'
#
loop_
_entity.id
_entity.type
_entity.pdbx_description
1 polymer ?
#
loop_
_entity_poly.entity_id
_entity_poly.type
_entity_poly.pdbx_seq_one_letter_code
_entity_poly.pdbx_strand_id
1 'polypeptide(L)' 'MTKNQTEANKKWQAKNKERAKYLSDRSRARSFIRKHATLEDIKEFKKLLEERKERLGPFD' A
#
# COMPACT_ATOMS: atom_id res chain seq x y z
N MET A 1 22.01 6.01 1.66
CA MET A 1 21.31 7.03 2.48
C MET A 1 20.24 6.36 3.34
N THR A 2 20.64 5.90 4.52
CA THR A 2 19.75 5.35 5.55
C THR A 2 19.03 6.51 6.24
N LYS A 3 17.70 6.53 6.13
CA LYS A 3 16.86 7.62 6.68
C LYS A 3 16.97 7.61 8.20
N ASN A 4 17.57 8.65 8.76
CA ASN A 4 17.44 8.96 10.19
C ASN A 4 15.95 9.08 10.50
N GLN A 5 15.39 8.03 11.10
CA GLN A 5 14.04 8.05 11.65
C GLN A 5 14.08 9.01 12.83
N THR A 6 13.77 10.28 12.57
CA THR A 6 13.65 11.28 13.63
C THR A 6 12.65 10.77 14.67
N GLU A 7 12.94 10.96 15.95
CA GLU A 7 12.05 10.58 17.06
C GLU A 7 10.60 11.06 16.86
N ALA A 8 10.42 12.17 16.14
CA ALA A 8 9.14 12.69 15.68
C ALA A 8 8.36 11.75 14.75
N ASN A 9 9.03 11.09 13.78
CA ASN A 9 8.40 10.10 12.90
C ASN A 9 7.96 8.87 13.69
N LYS A 10 8.77 8.41 14.65
CA LYS A 10 8.40 7.29 15.53
C LYS A 10 7.17 7.63 16.39
N LYS A 11 7.14 8.82 17.00
CA LYS A 11 5.99 9.29 17.80
C LYS A 11 4.73 9.47 16.95
N TRP A 12 4.85 10.00 15.73
CA TRP A 12 3.71 10.12 14.81
C TRP A 12 3.18 8.75 14.36
N GLN A 13 4.07 7.81 14.01
CA GLN A 13 3.70 6.44 13.64
C GLN A 13 3.04 5.70 14.81
N ALA A 14 3.50 5.90 16.04
CA ALA A 14 2.88 5.29 17.23
C ALA A 14 1.45 5.77 17.43
N LYS A 15 1.17 7.07 17.23
CA LYS A 15 -0.18 7.65 17.31
C LYS A 15 -1.06 7.35 16.09
N ASN A 16 -0.45 7.11 14.93
CA ASN A 16 -1.13 6.92 13.64
C ASN A 16 -0.80 5.55 13.04
N LYS A 17 -0.79 4.51 13.87
CA LYS A 17 -0.31 3.17 13.50
C LYS A 17 -1.01 2.62 12.25
N GLU A 18 -2.32 2.82 12.13
CA GLU A 18 -3.10 2.38 10.97
C GLU A 18 -2.77 3.15 9.69
N ARG A 19 -2.65 4.49 9.77
CA ARG A 19 -2.27 5.32 8.62
C ARG A 19 -0.85 5.05 8.17
N ALA A 20 0.06 4.84 9.12
CA ALA A 20 1.44 4.45 8.83
C ALA A 20 1.49 3.07 8.15
N LYS A 21 0.74 2.10 8.66
CA LYS A 21 0.59 0.77 8.05
C LYS A 21 0.07 0.88 6.62
N TYR A 22 -1.04 1.61 6.41
CA TYR A 22 -1.60 1.87 5.08
C TYR A 22 -0.57 2.44 4.09
N LEU A 23 0.16 3.49 4.49
CA LEU A 23 1.16 4.12 3.61
C LEU A 23 2.31 3.16 3.28
N SER A 24 2.74 2.38 4.27
CA SER A 24 3.80 1.40 4.11
C SER A 24 3.40 0.28 3.15
N ASP A 25 2.19 -0.26 3.32
CA ASP A 25 1.65 -1.33 2.48
C ASP A 25 1.44 -0.83 1.05
N ARG A 26 0.91 0.39 0.89
CA ARG A 26 0.78 1.05 -0.43
C ARG A 26 2.13 1.21 -1.14
N SER A 27 3.19 1.56 -0.40
CA SER A 27 4.52 1.72 -0.98
C SER A 27 5.12 0.38 -1.42
N ARG A 28 4.93 -0.68 -0.63
CA ARG A 28 5.39 -2.04 -0.96
C ARG A 28 4.66 -2.57 -2.18
N ALA A 29 3.33 -2.46 -2.22
CA ALA A 29 2.51 -2.89 -3.35
C ALA A 29 2.95 -2.21 -4.67
N ARG A 30 3.15 -0.88 -4.65
CA ARG A 30 3.65 -0.15 -5.83
C ARG A 30 5.00 -0.64 -6.31
N SER A 31 5.91 -0.95 -5.38
CA SER A 31 7.25 -1.43 -5.74
C SER A 31 7.20 -2.83 -6.34
N PHE A 32 6.38 -3.71 -5.75
CA PHE A 32 6.17 -5.06 -6.25
C PHE A 32 5.61 -5.06 -7.67
N ILE A 33 4.51 -4.33 -7.91
CA ILE A 33 3.88 -4.23 -9.25
C ILE A 33 4.85 -3.72 -10.31
N ARG A 34 5.75 -2.79 -9.96
CA ARG A 34 6.69 -2.19 -10.93
C ARG A 34 7.94 -3.01 -11.22
N LYS A 35 8.40 -3.81 -10.26
CA LYS A 35 9.75 -4.41 -10.31
C LYS A 35 9.77 -5.93 -10.26
N HIS A 36 8.70 -6.55 -9.73
CA HIS A 36 8.72 -7.97 -9.37
C HIS A 36 7.53 -8.74 -9.93
N ALA A 37 6.37 -8.10 -10.08
CA ALA A 37 5.15 -8.79 -10.51
C ALA A 37 5.31 -9.47 -11.88
N THR A 38 4.90 -10.73 -11.94
CA THR A 38 4.83 -11.51 -13.18
C THR A 38 3.57 -11.16 -13.98
N LEU A 39 3.46 -11.71 -15.18
CA LEU A 39 2.29 -11.51 -16.02
C LEU A 39 1.03 -12.18 -15.42
N GLU A 40 1.18 -13.27 -14.67
CA GLU A 40 0.10 -13.89 -13.90
C GLU A 40 -0.33 -13.01 -12.73
N ASP A 41 0.62 -12.47 -11.95
CA ASP A 41 0.34 -11.56 -10.84
C ASP A 41 -0.46 -10.34 -11.32
N ILE A 42 -0.07 -9.75 -12.45
CA ILE A 42 -0.77 -8.59 -13.02
C ILE A 42 -2.21 -8.95 -13.39
N LYS A 43 -2.45 -10.15 -13.94
CA LYS A 43 -3.80 -10.62 -14.29
C LYS A 43 -4.64 -10.81 -13.03
N GLU A 44 -4.08 -11.41 -11.99
CA GLU A 44 -4.75 -11.60 -10.71
C GLU A 44 -5.07 -10.25 -10.03
N PHE A 45 -4.09 -9.35 -9.94
CA PHE A 45 -4.28 -8.04 -9.34
C PHE A 45 -5.36 -7.21 -10.03
N LYS A 46 -5.48 -7.31 -11.36
CA LYS A 46 -6.59 -6.66 -12.08
C LYS A 46 -7.95 -7.17 -11.60
N LYS A 47 -8.12 -8.48 -11.43
CA LYS A 47 -9.37 -9.06 -10.91
C LYS A 47 -9.66 -8.58 -9.48
N LEU A 48 -8.65 -8.64 -8.60
CA LEU A 48 -8.79 -8.17 -7.22
C LEU A 48 -9.16 -6.69 -7.12
N LEU A 49 -8.63 -5.85 -8.02
CA LEU A 49 -8.95 -4.42 -8.08
C LEU A 49 -10.40 -4.19 -8.53
N GLU A 50 -10.89 -4.92 -9.53
CA GLU A 50 -12.30 -4.80 -9.95
C GLU A 50 -13.25 -5.22 -8.83
N GLU A 51 -13.04 -6.38 -8.20
CA GLU A 51 -13.85 -6.79 -7.04
C GLU A 51 -13.79 -5.77 -5.89
N ARG A 52 -12.64 -5.10 -5.70
CA ARG A 52 -12.50 -4.08 -4.66
C ARG A 52 -13.31 -2.83 -5.01
N LYS A 53 -13.33 -2.41 -6.28
CA LYS A 53 -14.15 -1.28 -6.74
C LYS A 53 -15.64 -1.58 -6.59
N GLU A 54 -16.07 -2.78 -6.97
CA GLU A 54 -17.46 -3.22 -6.79
C GLU A 54 -17.88 -3.17 -5.32
N ARG A 55 -17.01 -3.64 -4.41
CA ARG A 55 -17.23 -3.57 -2.96
C ARG A 55 -17.19 -2.16 -2.38
N LEU A 56 -16.52 -1.21 -3.04
CA LEU A 56 -16.51 0.21 -2.63
C LEU A 56 -17.75 0.95 -3.15
N GLY A 57 -18.37 0.47 -4.22
CA GLY A 57 -19.55 1.10 -4.80
C GLY A 57 -19.28 2.50 -5.40
N PRO A 58 -20.26 3.08 -6.12
CA PRO A 58 -20.10 4.35 -6.82
C PRO A 58 -20.26 5.63 -5.95
N PHE A 59 -20.39 5.52 -4.62
CA PHE A 59 -20.75 6.67 -3.76
C PHE A 59 -19.91 6.85 -2.48
N ASP A 60 -18.70 6.31 -2.42
CA ASP A 60 -17.70 6.62 -1.36
C ASP A 60 -16.72 7.72 -1.83
#